data_AF-A0A8X9A578-F1
#
_entry.id   AF-A0A8X9A578-F1
#
_cell.length_a   1.000
_cell.length_b   1.000
_cell.length_c   1.000
_cell.angle_alpha   90.00
_cell.angle_beta   90.00
_cell.angle_gamma   90.00
#
_symmetry.space_group_name_H-M   'P 1'
#
loop_
_entity.id
_entity.type
_entity.pdbx_description
1 polymer ?
#
loop_
_entity_poly.entity_id
_entity_poly.type
_entity_poly.pdbx_seq_one_letter_code
_entity_poly.pdbx_strand_id
1 'polypeptide(L)'
;MKGKRIGERRNVEWKGLETTSSRVEFQDVHRLCDGQVKHSPEAFYAGYLWKVSVQAFSDEDPQGRRTLGLFLHRRKAEINDPVRKVHMYVDSREKVTARYQLICPSKREVMVFGSYKQTGTLLPKAPKGWGWRTALLFDELSDLLQNGTLRVAAVVQII
;
A
#
# COMPACT_ATOMS: atom_id res chain seq x y z
N MET A 1 -36.37 23.77 -29.35
CA MET A 1 -34.90 23.79 -29.21
C MET A 1 -34.49 24.63 -28.01
N LYS A 2 -33.87 24.00 -27.00
CA LYS A 2 -32.63 24.45 -26.32
C LYS A 2 -32.38 23.50 -25.16
N GLY A 3 -31.42 22.59 -25.37
CA GLY A 3 -31.00 21.58 -24.41
C GLY A 3 -30.41 22.21 -23.15
N LYS A 4 -30.87 21.72 -22.00
CA LYS A 4 -30.30 22.01 -20.68
C LYS A 4 -28.89 21.44 -20.66
N ARG A 5 -27.87 22.31 -20.57
CA ARG A 5 -26.47 21.91 -20.43
C ARG A 5 -26.32 21.05 -19.17
N ILE A 6 -25.86 19.81 -19.37
CA ILE A 6 -25.51 18.86 -18.34
C ILE A 6 -24.39 19.47 -17.48
N GLY A 7 -24.54 19.31 -16.17
CA GLY A 7 -23.80 20.03 -15.14
C GLY A 7 -22.30 20.05 -15.32
N GLU A 8 -21.76 21.26 -15.30
CA GLU A 8 -20.36 21.55 -15.05
C GLU A 8 -20.00 21.01 -13.66
N ARG A 9 -19.40 19.81 -13.62
CA ARG A 9 -18.81 19.27 -12.38
C ARG A 9 -17.65 20.20 -12.01
N ARG A 10 -17.87 21.03 -11.00
CA ARG A 10 -16.79 21.81 -10.38
C ARG A 10 -15.70 20.82 -9.95
N ASN A 11 -14.51 20.95 -10.51
CA ASN A 11 -13.32 20.33 -9.95
C ASN A 11 -13.17 20.90 -8.53
N VAL A 12 -13.46 20.09 -7.51
CA VAL A 12 -13.26 20.48 -6.13
C VAL A 12 -11.76 20.44 -5.88
N GLU A 13 -11.18 21.58 -5.53
CA GLU A 13 -9.77 21.69 -5.17
C GLU A 13 -9.49 20.79 -3.97
N TRP A 14 -8.57 19.83 -4.13
CA TRP A 14 -8.27 18.84 -3.12
C TRP A 14 -7.27 19.39 -2.11
N LYS A 15 -7.69 19.45 -0.85
CA LYS A 15 -6.92 20.11 0.22
C LYS A 15 -5.83 19.25 0.87
N GLY A 16 -5.49 18.08 0.30
CA GLY A 16 -4.41 17.24 0.84
C GLY A 16 -4.75 16.47 2.13
N LEU A 17 -6.01 16.50 2.59
CA LEU A 17 -6.39 16.03 3.93
C LEU A 17 -7.03 14.65 3.96
N GLU A 18 -7.54 14.15 2.84
CA GLU A 18 -8.16 12.83 2.82
C GLU A 18 -7.08 11.74 2.95
N THR A 19 -7.46 10.64 3.56
CA THR A 19 -6.60 9.48 3.78
C THR A 19 -7.38 8.26 3.38
N THR A 20 -6.72 7.31 2.70
CA THR A 20 -7.29 5.99 2.48
C THR A 20 -6.66 4.98 3.43
N SER A 21 -7.45 4.00 3.84
CA SER A 21 -6.95 2.83 4.55
C SER A 21 -7.46 1.54 3.91
N SER A 22 -6.57 0.58 3.68
CA SER A 22 -6.93 -0.78 3.28
C SER A 22 -6.41 -1.79 4.30
N ARG A 23 -7.12 -2.91 4.45
CA ARG A 23 -6.69 -4.06 5.25
C ARG A 23 -6.59 -5.26 4.34
N VAL A 24 -5.52 -6.02 4.48
CA VAL A 24 -5.24 -7.23 3.71
C VAL A 24 -4.79 -8.35 4.62
N GLU A 25 -5.15 -9.56 4.23
CA GLU A 25 -4.77 -10.81 4.85
C GLU A 25 -3.91 -11.62 3.87
N PHE A 26 -2.71 -11.99 4.28
CA PHE A 26 -1.82 -12.87 3.52
C PHE A 26 -1.71 -14.22 4.23
N GLN A 27 -2.30 -15.24 3.63
CA GLN A 27 -2.18 -16.62 4.09
C GLN A 27 -0.81 -17.20 3.73
N ASP A 28 -0.35 -18.21 4.47
CA ASP A 28 0.82 -19.03 4.14
C ASP A 28 2.11 -18.25 3.83
N VAL A 29 2.31 -17.07 4.45
CA VAL A 29 3.53 -16.27 4.20
C VAL A 29 4.80 -16.97 4.69
N HIS A 30 4.68 -17.83 5.70
CA HIS A 30 5.76 -18.67 6.22
C HIS A 30 6.29 -19.69 5.18
N ARG A 31 5.49 -19.98 4.14
CA ARG A 31 5.85 -20.92 3.07
C ARG A 31 6.48 -20.27 1.85
N LEU A 32 6.55 -18.95 1.81
CA LEU A 32 7.15 -18.25 0.68
C LEU A 32 8.62 -18.66 0.55
N CYS A 33 9.04 -19.05 -0.65
CA CYS A 33 10.44 -19.25 -0.99
C CYS A 33 11.12 -17.91 -1.30
N ASP A 34 12.44 -17.90 -1.34
CA ASP A 34 13.22 -16.72 -1.69
C ASP A 34 12.75 -16.05 -2.99
N GLY A 35 12.61 -14.73 -2.97
CA GLY A 35 12.11 -13.93 -4.09
C GLY A 35 10.59 -14.01 -4.33
N GLN A 36 9.86 -14.96 -3.73
CA GLN A 36 8.41 -15.08 -3.93
C GLN A 36 7.66 -13.92 -3.29
N VAL A 37 6.63 -13.44 -4.00
CA VAL A 37 5.83 -12.28 -3.62
C VAL A 37 4.34 -12.62 -3.61
N LYS A 38 3.61 -12.11 -2.61
CA LYS A 38 2.14 -12.05 -2.61
C LYS A 38 1.69 -10.59 -2.65
N HIS A 39 0.65 -10.31 -3.43
CA HIS A 39 0.08 -8.98 -3.58
C HIS A 39 -1.34 -8.93 -3.03
N SER A 40 -1.70 -7.82 -2.38
CA SER A 40 -3.08 -7.49 -2.09
C SER A 40 -3.84 -7.19 -3.39
N PRO A 41 -5.18 -7.24 -3.36
CA PRO A 41 -6.00 -6.52 -4.33
C PRO A 41 -5.62 -5.05 -4.39
N GLU A 42 -5.89 -4.42 -5.53
CA GLU A 42 -5.68 -2.99 -5.72
C GLU A 42 -6.83 -2.19 -5.11
N ALA A 43 -6.50 -1.12 -4.40
CA ALA A 43 -7.45 -0.15 -3.87
C ALA A 43 -7.29 1.18 -4.61
N PHE A 44 -8.40 1.74 -5.09
CA PHE A 44 -8.39 3.05 -5.73
C PHE A 44 -8.36 4.17 -4.71
N TYR A 45 -7.45 5.13 -4.91
CA TYR A 45 -7.39 6.37 -4.15
C TYR A 45 -6.69 7.48 -4.94
N ALA A 46 -7.38 8.63 -5.07
CA ALA A 46 -6.89 9.88 -5.66
C ALA A 46 -6.26 9.72 -7.06
N GLY A 47 -6.85 8.87 -7.92
CA GLY A 47 -6.35 8.67 -9.28
C GLY A 47 -5.28 7.58 -9.43
N TYR A 48 -4.92 6.90 -8.34
CA TYR A 48 -3.98 5.79 -8.36
C TYR A 48 -4.59 4.52 -7.79
N LEU A 49 -4.02 3.40 -8.21
CA LEU A 49 -4.26 2.09 -7.64
C LEU A 49 -3.08 1.72 -6.74
N TRP A 50 -3.43 1.39 -5.52
CA TRP A 50 -2.52 1.10 -4.42
C TRP A 50 -2.64 -0.36 -4.03
N LYS A 51 -1.51 -1.01 -3.80
CA LYS A 51 -1.49 -2.36 -3.24
C LYS A 51 -0.31 -2.56 -2.32
N VAL A 52 -0.49 -3.48 -1.38
CA VAL A 52 0.57 -3.96 -0.49
C VAL A 52 1.13 -5.25 -1.05
N SER A 53 2.43 -5.48 -0.90
CA SER A 53 3.02 -6.79 -1.14
C SER A 53 3.86 -7.24 0.02
N VAL A 54 3.93 -8.56 0.19
CA VAL A 54 4.89 -9.25 1.05
C VAL A 54 5.81 -10.08 0.18
N GLN A 55 7.12 -10.03 0.44
CA GLN A 55 8.11 -10.77 -0.34
C GLN A 55 9.14 -11.40 0.59
N ALA A 56 9.52 -12.65 0.33
CA ALA A 56 10.55 -13.32 1.10
C ALA A 56 11.95 -13.04 0.54
N PHE A 57 12.91 -12.85 1.45
CA PHE A 57 14.32 -12.63 1.15
C PHE A 57 15.18 -13.52 2.06
N SER A 58 16.32 -13.97 1.54
CA SER A 58 17.26 -14.85 2.28
C SER A 58 18.66 -14.24 2.40
N ASP A 59 18.90 -13.10 1.74
CA ASP A 59 20.21 -12.44 1.61
C ASP A 59 20.24 -11.03 2.23
N GLU A 60 19.11 -10.54 2.74
CA GLU A 60 18.97 -9.15 3.20
C GLU A 60 19.38 -8.93 4.67
N ASP A 61 19.34 -9.98 5.50
CA ASP A 61 19.79 -9.88 6.89
C ASP A 61 21.29 -10.23 6.99
N PRO A 62 22.14 -9.37 7.60
CA PRO A 62 23.57 -9.63 7.72
C PRO A 62 23.93 -10.91 8.47
N GLN A 63 23.01 -11.47 9.26
CA GLN A 63 23.18 -12.74 9.97
C GLN A 63 22.73 -13.95 9.14
N GLY A 64 22.31 -13.74 7.89
CA GLY A 64 21.83 -14.78 6.99
C GLY A 64 20.43 -15.30 7.31
N ARG A 65 19.66 -14.59 8.16
CA ARG A 65 18.29 -15.00 8.47
C ARG A 65 17.34 -14.63 7.35
N ARG A 66 16.28 -15.41 7.21
CA ARG A 66 15.22 -15.13 6.24
C ARG A 66 14.34 -14.00 6.74
N THR A 67 14.00 -13.08 5.85
CA THR A 67 13.17 -11.92 6.17
C THR A 67 11.99 -11.82 5.23
N LEU A 68 10.89 -11.27 5.76
CA LEU A 68 9.71 -10.93 4.98
C LEU A 68 9.68 -9.42 4.82
N GLY A 69 9.84 -8.95 3.59
CA GLY A 69 9.72 -7.54 3.25
C GLY A 69 8.26 -7.13 3.04
N LEU A 70 8.01 -5.84 3.26
CA LEU A 70 6.69 -5.24 3.19
C LEU A 70 6.75 -3.95 2.36
N PHE A 71 5.94 -3.88 1.30
CA PHE A 71 6.03 -2.80 0.32
C PHE A 71 4.66 -2.22 -0.04
N LEU A 72 4.63 -0.91 -0.23
CA LEU A 72 3.55 -0.17 -0.85
C LEU A 72 3.87 0.05 -2.32
N HIS A 73 2.92 -0.26 -3.18
CA HIS A 73 3.00 -0.06 -4.63
C HIS A 73 1.94 0.92 -5.08
N ARG A 74 2.28 1.72 -6.10
CA ARG A 74 1.38 2.69 -6.74
C ARG A 74 1.51 2.63 -8.25
N ARG A 75 0.37 2.58 -8.94
CA ARG A 75 0.27 2.86 -10.39
C ARG A 75 -0.85 3.84 -10.68
N LYS A 76 -0.76 4.57 -11.78
CA LYS A 76 -1.85 5.46 -12.24
C LYS A 76 -3.05 4.62 -12.66
N ALA A 77 -4.24 5.04 -12.26
CA ALA A 77 -5.48 4.38 -12.66
C ALA A 77 -5.87 4.84 -14.07
N GLU A 78 -6.18 3.89 -14.93
CA GLU A 78 -6.68 4.12 -16.28
C GLU A 78 -8.19 4.37 -16.27
N ILE A 79 -8.76 4.82 -17.39
CA ILE A 79 -10.21 5.09 -17.50
C ILE A 79 -11.03 3.81 -17.31
N ASN A 80 -10.51 2.70 -17.81
CA ASN A 80 -11.22 1.43 -17.86
C ASN A 80 -10.89 0.50 -16.67
N ASP A 81 -10.11 0.96 -15.70
CA ASP A 81 -9.78 0.15 -14.52
C ASP A 81 -11.07 -0.20 -13.75
N PRO A 82 -11.41 -1.49 -13.54
CA PRO A 82 -12.70 -1.89 -12.96
C PRO A 82 -12.90 -1.37 -11.53
N VAL A 83 -11.80 -1.17 -10.80
CA VAL A 83 -11.78 -0.70 -9.42
C VAL A 83 -11.75 0.83 -9.36
N ARG A 84 -11.57 1.52 -10.48
CA ARG A 84 -11.65 2.98 -10.54
C ARG A 84 -13.05 3.41 -10.20
N LYS A 85 -13.19 3.96 -9.00
CA LYS A 85 -14.41 4.63 -8.58
C LYS A 85 -14.46 6.01 -9.21
N VAL A 86 -15.66 6.50 -9.49
CA VAL A 86 -15.92 7.90 -9.85
C VAL A 86 -15.73 8.75 -8.59
N HIS A 87 -14.48 8.88 -8.10
CA HIS A 87 -14.17 9.85 -7.08
C HIS A 87 -14.15 11.25 -7.70
N MET A 88 -14.56 12.23 -6.91
CA MET A 88 -14.56 13.63 -7.31
C MET A 88 -13.15 14.20 -7.51
N TYR A 89 -12.10 13.49 -7.06
CA TYR A 89 -10.71 13.91 -7.19
C TYR A 89 -9.79 12.84 -7.81
N VAL A 90 -8.98 13.31 -8.76
CA VAL A 90 -7.88 12.60 -9.41
C VAL A 90 -6.66 13.50 -9.30
N ASP A 91 -5.60 13.01 -8.65
CA ASP A 91 -4.33 13.71 -8.65
C ASP A 91 -3.68 13.54 -10.03
N SER A 92 -3.31 14.65 -10.65
CA SER A 92 -2.77 14.68 -12.00
C SER A 92 -1.24 14.48 -12.05
N ARG A 93 -0.55 14.58 -10.92
CA ARG A 93 0.92 14.54 -10.85
C ARG A 93 1.44 13.18 -11.35
N GLU A 94 2.60 13.15 -11.98
CA GLU A 94 3.25 11.88 -12.32
C GLU A 94 4.02 11.33 -11.10
N LYS A 95 4.70 12.25 -10.40
CA LYS A 95 5.44 12.02 -9.16
C LYS A 95 4.52 12.32 -7.98
N VAL A 96 4.36 11.36 -7.08
CA VAL A 96 3.48 11.49 -5.92
C VAL A 96 4.30 11.40 -4.66
N THR A 97 4.16 12.42 -3.83
CA THR A 97 4.64 12.43 -2.47
C THR A 97 3.50 11.97 -1.55
N ALA A 98 3.78 11.05 -0.64
CA ALA A 98 2.76 10.55 0.28
C ALA A 98 3.33 10.34 1.69
N ARG A 99 2.47 10.57 2.69
CA ARG A 99 2.60 9.98 4.02
C ARG A 99 1.93 8.62 4.01
N TYR A 100 2.54 7.65 4.66
CA TYR A 100 1.99 6.31 4.72
C TYR A 100 2.40 5.58 5.99
N GLN A 101 1.58 4.61 6.37
CA GLN A 101 1.90 3.62 7.39
C GLN A 101 1.51 2.23 6.91
N LEU A 102 2.37 1.26 7.16
CA LEU A 102 2.05 -0.15 7.06
C LEU A 102 2.02 -0.71 8.47
N ILE A 103 0.89 -1.29 8.86
CA ILE A 103 0.61 -1.70 10.23
C ILE A 103 0.35 -3.20 10.22
N CYS A 104 1.17 -3.96 10.94
CA CYS A 104 1.02 -5.40 11.09
C CYS A 104 0.53 -5.71 12.51
N PRO A 105 -0.78 -5.80 12.75
CA PRO A 105 -1.30 -6.20 14.05
C PRO A 105 -1.04 -7.69 14.30
N SER A 106 -0.46 -8.02 15.45
CA SER A 106 -0.30 -9.40 15.93
C SER A 106 -1.00 -9.60 17.28
N LYS A 107 -0.88 -10.81 17.85
CA LYS A 107 -1.36 -11.09 19.20
C LYS A 107 -0.49 -10.44 20.29
N ARG A 108 0.81 -10.27 20.03
CA ARG A 108 1.79 -9.77 21.01
C ARG A 108 1.94 -8.26 20.94
N GLU A 109 2.05 -7.73 19.74
CA GLU A 109 2.30 -6.31 19.50
C GLU A 109 1.76 -5.83 18.15
N VAL A 110 1.78 -4.52 17.96
CA VAL A 110 1.43 -3.89 16.68
C VAL A 110 2.69 -3.29 16.08
N MET A 111 3.18 -3.90 15.01
CA MET A 111 4.33 -3.37 14.27
C MET A 111 3.84 -2.27 13.32
N VAL A 112 4.51 -1.11 13.36
CA VAL A 112 4.16 0.05 12.53
C VAL A 112 5.39 0.50 11.76
N PHE A 113 5.27 0.51 10.44
CA PHE A 113 6.31 0.97 9.53
C PHE A 113 5.89 2.28 8.86
N GLY A 114 6.79 3.25 8.82
CA GLY A 114 6.52 4.60 8.34
C GLY A 114 5.79 5.46 9.37
N SER A 115 5.47 6.70 9.01
CA SER A 115 4.84 7.64 9.92
C SER A 115 4.02 8.70 9.19
N TYR A 116 2.82 8.94 9.71
CA TYR A 116 1.96 10.05 9.27
C TYR A 116 2.46 11.42 9.68
N LYS A 117 3.37 11.49 10.65
CA LYS A 117 3.88 12.76 11.20
C LYS A 117 5.14 13.23 10.47
N GLN A 118 5.74 12.41 9.62
CA GLN A 118 6.95 12.76 8.88
C GLN A 118 6.63 13.57 7.62
N THR A 119 7.68 14.20 7.08
CA THR A 119 7.67 14.77 5.73
C THR A 119 7.29 13.68 4.73
N GLY A 120 6.46 14.04 3.74
CA GLY A 120 6.02 13.08 2.74
C GLY A 120 7.19 12.45 1.98
N THR A 121 7.03 11.19 1.61
CA THR A 121 8.01 10.44 0.82
C THR A 121 7.60 10.41 -0.64
N LEU A 122 8.53 10.74 -1.54
CA LEU A 122 8.32 10.57 -2.97
C LEU A 122 8.27 9.08 -3.30
N LEU A 123 7.11 8.59 -3.74
CA LEU A 123 6.92 7.17 -4.03
C LEU A 123 7.28 6.84 -5.48
N PRO A 124 8.01 5.74 -5.71
CA PRO A 124 8.33 5.26 -7.06
C PRO A 124 7.06 4.87 -7.80
N LYS A 125 7.15 4.87 -9.13
CA LYS A 125 6.13 4.26 -10.00
C LYS A 125 6.33 2.74 -10.00
N ALA A 126 5.23 1.98 -10.01
CA ALA A 126 5.26 0.56 -10.28
C ALA A 126 6.07 0.23 -11.56
N PRO A 127 6.75 -0.94 -11.63
CA PRO A 127 6.62 -2.08 -10.73
C PRO A 127 7.42 -1.97 -9.42
N LYS A 128 8.24 -0.93 -9.24
CA LYS A 128 9.04 -0.76 -8.02
C LYS A 128 8.14 -0.36 -6.85
N GLY A 129 8.18 -1.17 -5.79
CA GLY A 129 7.54 -0.87 -4.51
C GLY A 129 8.43 -0.02 -3.60
N TRP A 130 7.82 0.62 -2.61
CA TRP A 130 8.51 1.36 -1.55
C TRP A 130 8.21 0.72 -0.20
N GLY A 131 9.25 0.46 0.60
CA GLY A 131 9.09 -0.21 1.89
C GLY A 131 10.39 -0.81 2.40
N TRP A 132 10.25 -1.86 3.19
CA TRP A 132 11.34 -2.48 3.94
C TRP A 132 11.55 -3.91 3.43
N ARG A 133 12.78 -4.24 3.06
CA ARG A 133 13.15 -5.62 2.70
C ARG A 133 13.23 -6.54 3.92
N THR A 134 13.66 -5.99 5.05
CA THR A 134 13.81 -6.67 6.34
C THR A 134 12.71 -6.27 7.33
N ALA A 135 11.45 -6.18 6.88
CA ALA A 135 10.35 -5.73 7.75
C ALA A 135 10.12 -6.68 8.94
N LEU A 136 10.07 -7.99 8.68
CA LEU A 136 9.83 -9.02 9.70
C LEU A 136 10.83 -10.16 9.54
N LEU A 137 11.19 -10.84 10.63
CA LEU A 137 11.99 -12.06 10.59
C LEU A 137 11.08 -13.27 10.39
N PHE A 138 11.51 -14.25 9.58
CA PHE A 138 10.75 -15.49 9.39
C PHE A 138 10.57 -16.28 10.68
N ASP A 139 11.60 -16.30 11.53
CA ASP A 139 11.60 -17.05 12.79
C ASP A 139 10.60 -16.48 13.82
N GLU A 140 10.18 -15.23 13.65
CA GLU A 140 9.20 -14.54 14.50
C GLU A 140 7.78 -14.62 13.93
N LEU A 141 7.58 -15.15 12.70
CA LEU A 141 6.26 -15.15 12.06
C LEU A 141 5.21 -15.92 12.87
N SER A 142 5.57 -16.98 13.58
CA SER A 142 4.63 -17.74 14.40
C SER A 142 3.91 -16.89 15.45
N ASP A 143 4.60 -15.89 16.00
CA ASP A 143 4.05 -14.94 16.98
C ASP A 143 3.26 -13.80 16.32
N LEU A 144 3.57 -13.50 15.07
CA LEU A 144 2.96 -12.41 14.31
C LEU A 144 1.66 -12.84 13.61
N LEU A 145 1.57 -14.09 13.19
CA LEU A 145 0.43 -14.63 12.44
C LEU A 145 -0.81 -14.83 13.34
N GLN A 146 -1.96 -14.40 12.84
CA GLN A 146 -3.26 -14.66 13.46
C GLN A 146 -3.96 -15.76 12.66
N ASN A 147 -4.11 -16.94 13.25
CA ASN A 147 -4.71 -18.11 12.59
C ASN A 147 -4.00 -18.43 11.25
N GLY A 148 -2.66 -18.42 11.25
CA GLY A 148 -1.84 -18.70 10.05
C GLY A 148 -1.78 -17.55 9.03
N THR A 149 -2.37 -16.40 9.33
CA THR A 149 -2.52 -15.28 8.39
C THR A 149 -1.79 -14.03 8.89
N LEU A 150 -1.01 -13.41 8.00
CA LEU A 150 -0.39 -12.12 8.26
C LEU A 150 -1.39 -11.02 7.88
N ARG A 151 -1.77 -10.21 8.85
CA ARG A 151 -2.64 -9.06 8.64
C ARG A 151 -1.79 -7.82 8.42
N VAL A 152 -2.11 -7.04 7.40
CA VAL A 152 -1.49 -5.75 7.15
C VAL A 152 -2.57 -4.72 6.87
N ALA A 153 -2.49 -3.57 7.54
CA ALA A 153 -3.22 -2.38 7.15
C ALA A 153 -2.27 -1.39 6.47
N ALA A 154 -2.67 -0.83 5.34
CA ALA A 154 -1.98 0.28 4.72
C ALA A 154 -2.84 1.54 4.86
N VAL A 155 -2.22 2.60 5.33
CA VAL A 155 -2.85 3.92 5.42
C VAL A 155 -2.01 4.85 4.54
N VAL A 156 -2.65 5.54 3.58
CA VAL A 156 -1.95 6.43 2.62
C VAL A 156 -2.63 7.79 2.51
N GLN A 157 -1.83 8.85 2.56
CA GLN A 157 -2.23 10.24 2.31
C GLN A 157 -1.28 10.86 1.28
N ILE A 158 -1.81 11.28 0.14
CA ILE A 158 -1.05 12.07 -0.82
C ILE A 158 -0.90 13.50 -0.30
N ILE A 159 0.27 14.10 -0.50
CA ILE A 159 0.60 15.49 -0.18
C ILE A 159 0.87 16.23 -1.48
#